data_AF-A0A1I4JHW0-F1
#
_entry.id   AF-A0A1I4JHW0-F1
#
_cell.length_a   1.000
_cell.length_b   1.000
_cell.length_c   1.000
_cell.angle_alpha   90.00
_cell.angle_beta   90.00
_cell.angle_gamma   90.00
#
_symmetry.space_group_name_H-M   'P 1'
#
loop_
_entity.id
_entity.type
_entity.pdbx_description
1 polymer ?
#
loop_
_entity_poly.entity_id
_entity_poly.type
_entity_poly.pdbx_seq_one_letter_code
_entity_poly.pdbx_strand_id
1 'polypeptide(L)'
;MTAVHMLSIEWLLLYAALGVLVGFMAGLLGVGGGGILVPLLASLFAYQEIGTGHTVHLALGTALTCMIITSAVSTWAHNARGAVEWRVVGGMTLGIIVGACAATHIAAKVNMAYMALFFAFFVGLVAVQIFIRWQPKPSNKPMRHHTLISVGMSIGAIA
;
A
#
# COMPACT_ATOMS: atom_id res chain seq x y z
N MET A 1 17.54 -33.72 3.49
CA MET A 1 17.68 -32.60 4.45
C MET A 1 18.34 -31.35 3.84
N THR A 2 19.07 -31.45 2.71
CA THR A 2 19.72 -30.29 2.06
C THR A 2 18.81 -29.49 1.12
N ALA A 3 17.86 -30.12 0.43
CA ALA A 3 16.97 -29.43 -0.52
C ALA A 3 16.00 -28.43 0.14
N VAL A 4 15.50 -28.73 1.34
CA VAL A 4 14.61 -27.83 2.11
C VAL A 4 15.36 -26.56 2.56
N HIS A 5 16.68 -26.67 2.78
CA HIS A 5 17.52 -25.54 3.19
C HIS A 5 17.97 -24.64 2.03
N MET A 6 18.07 -25.20 0.81
CA MET A 6 18.36 -24.41 -0.41
C MET A 6 17.15 -23.57 -0.82
N LEU A 7 15.94 -24.15 -0.76
CA LEU A 7 14.69 -23.43 -0.99
C LEU A 7 14.54 -22.24 -0.03
N SER A 8 14.87 -22.37 1.25
CA SER A 8 14.69 -21.28 2.22
C SER A 8 15.64 -20.10 2.01
N ILE A 9 16.89 -20.33 1.60
CA ILE A 9 17.83 -19.23 1.28
C ILE A 9 17.43 -18.53 -0.02
N GLU A 10 17.03 -19.28 -1.05
CA GLU A 10 16.55 -18.71 -2.31
C GLU A 10 15.33 -17.82 -2.10
N TRP A 11 14.36 -18.25 -1.28
CA TRP A 11 13.20 -17.43 -0.93
C TRP A 11 13.58 -16.17 -0.15
N LEU A 12 14.51 -16.27 0.80
CA LEU A 12 14.99 -15.10 1.55
C LEU A 12 15.64 -14.08 0.62
N LEU A 13 16.50 -14.55 -0.30
CA LEU A 13 17.14 -13.70 -1.31
C LEU A 13 16.10 -13.08 -2.25
N LEU A 14 15.08 -13.83 -2.65
CA LEU A 14 14.00 -13.34 -3.50
C LEU A 14 13.18 -12.25 -2.80
N TYR A 15 12.79 -12.46 -1.53
CA TYR A 15 12.09 -11.46 -0.73
C TYR A 15 12.95 -10.19 -0.52
N ALA A 16 14.24 -10.35 -0.27
CA ALA A 16 15.17 -9.23 -0.15
C ALA A 16 15.30 -8.46 -1.46
N ALA A 17 15.49 -9.14 -2.58
CA ALA A 17 15.58 -8.53 -3.91
C ALA A 17 14.30 -7.81 -4.30
N LEU A 18 13.14 -8.42 -4.03
CA LEU A 18 11.82 -7.83 -4.25
C LEU A 18 11.63 -6.58 -3.38
N GLY A 19 11.99 -6.64 -2.10
CA GLY A 19 11.94 -5.49 -1.19
C GLY A 19 12.82 -4.33 -1.66
N VAL A 20 14.04 -4.61 -2.13
CA VAL A 20 14.94 -3.59 -2.69
C VAL A 20 14.36 -2.99 -3.95
N LEU A 21 13.88 -3.81 -4.89
CA LEU A 21 13.32 -3.34 -6.15
C LEU A 21 12.07 -2.47 -5.93
N VAL A 22 11.14 -2.96 -5.11
CA VAL A 22 9.90 -2.25 -4.81
C VAL A 22 10.18 -0.99 -3.99
N GLY A 23 11.08 -1.05 -3.01
CA GLY A 23 11.49 0.11 -2.23
C GLY A 23 12.15 1.20 -3.09
N PHE A 24 13.01 0.79 -4.03
CA PHE A 24 13.63 1.68 -5.00
C PHE A 24 12.60 2.33 -5.93
N MET A 25 11.69 1.55 -6.50
CA MET A 25 10.59 2.06 -7.34
C MET A 25 9.65 2.98 -6.55
N ALA A 26 9.35 2.64 -5.29
CA ALA A 26 8.54 3.47 -4.41
C ALA A 26 9.22 4.80 -4.08
N GLY A 27 10.55 4.80 -3.90
CA GLY A 27 11.35 6.01 -3.68
C GLY A 27 11.42 6.91 -4.93
N LEU A 28 11.56 6.31 -6.12
CA LEU A 28 11.57 7.03 -7.40
C LEU A 28 10.21 7.64 -7.76
N LEU A 29 9.12 6.88 -7.55
CA LEU A 29 7.77 7.31 -7.91
C LEU A 29 7.11 8.16 -6.82
N GLY A 30 7.53 8.00 -5.56
CA GLY A 30 6.97 8.74 -4.41
C GLY A 30 5.55 8.32 -4.01
N VAL A 31 4.96 7.31 -4.65
CA VAL A 31 3.54 6.92 -4.49
C VAL A 31 3.31 5.83 -3.42
N GLY A 32 4.37 5.27 -2.84
CA GLY A 32 4.27 4.11 -1.94
C GLY A 32 4.04 2.82 -2.76
N GLY A 33 4.97 1.87 -2.70
CA GLY A 33 5.06 0.73 -3.63
C GLY A 33 3.92 -0.30 -3.54
N GLY A 34 2.83 -0.03 -2.83
CA GLY A 34 1.76 -0.98 -2.52
C GLY A 34 1.08 -1.61 -3.72
N GLY A 35 0.76 -0.82 -4.73
CA GLY A 35 0.13 -1.31 -5.97
C GLY A 35 0.99 -2.34 -6.71
N ILE A 36 2.31 -2.33 -6.51
CA ILE A 36 3.26 -3.29 -7.08
C ILE A 36 3.55 -4.42 -6.08
N LEU A 37 3.71 -4.10 -4.80
CA LEU A 37 4.10 -5.03 -3.75
C LEU A 37 3.04 -6.11 -3.48
N VAL A 38 1.77 -5.71 -3.42
CA VAL A 38 0.67 -6.63 -3.09
C VAL A 38 0.47 -7.72 -4.15
N PRO A 39 0.33 -7.44 -5.47
CA PRO A 39 0.15 -8.50 -6.46
C PRO A 39 1.38 -9.42 -6.55
N LEU A 40 2.60 -8.89 -6.36
CA LEU A 40 3.81 -9.71 -6.33
C LEU A 40 3.80 -10.66 -5.11
N LEU A 41 3.53 -10.16 -3.91
CA LEU A 41 3.41 -11.00 -2.71
C LEU A 41 2.29 -12.03 -2.83
N ALA A 42 1.13 -11.64 -3.39
CA ALA A 42 0.02 -12.56 -3.61
C ALA A 42 0.40 -13.70 -4.57
N SER A 43 1.09 -13.41 -5.66
CA SER A 43 1.58 -14.42 -6.61
C SER A 43 2.61 -15.36 -5.96
N LEU A 44 3.49 -14.80 -5.11
CA LEU A 44 4.55 -15.53 -4.44
C LEU A 44 4.00 -16.48 -3.36
N PHE A 45 3.05 -15.99 -2.57
CA PHE A 45 2.36 -16.82 -1.57
C PHE A 45 1.47 -17.88 -2.21
N ALA A 46 0.88 -17.60 -3.38
CA ALA A 46 0.15 -18.61 -4.14
C ALA A 46 1.08 -19.72 -4.65
N TYR A 47 2.27 -19.38 -5.14
CA TYR A 47 3.26 -20.36 -5.60
C TYR A 47 3.86 -21.20 -4.46
N GLN A 48 4.05 -20.61 -3.28
CA GLN A 48 4.51 -21.33 -2.10
C GLN A 48 3.40 -22.10 -1.37
N GLU A 49 2.16 -22.07 -1.87
CA GLU A 49 0.97 -22.63 -1.22
C GLU A 49 0.79 -22.15 0.24
N ILE A 50 1.28 -20.95 0.55
CA ILE A 50 1.20 -20.38 1.90
C ILE A 50 -0.24 -19.90 2.14
N GLY A 51 -0.84 -20.45 3.19
CA GLY A 51 -2.17 -20.06 3.65
C GLY A 51 -3.23 -20.41 2.61
N THR A 52 -3.43 -21.70 2.36
CA THR A 52 -4.47 -22.26 1.49
C THR A 52 -5.83 -21.66 1.87
N GLY A 53 -6.26 -20.69 1.07
CA GLY A 53 -7.52 -19.98 1.25
C GLY A 53 -7.47 -18.70 2.12
N HIS A 54 -6.32 -18.07 2.39
CA HIS A 54 -6.20 -16.70 2.96
C HIS A 54 -5.07 -15.85 2.34
N THR A 55 -4.50 -16.32 1.21
CA THR A 55 -3.32 -15.77 0.54
C THR A 55 -3.40 -14.26 0.28
N VAL A 56 -4.56 -13.76 -0.16
CA VAL A 56 -4.77 -12.33 -0.49
C VAL A 56 -4.73 -11.45 0.77
N HIS A 57 -5.33 -11.90 1.87
CA HIS A 57 -5.34 -11.15 3.13
C HIS A 57 -3.94 -11.07 3.76
N LEU A 58 -3.19 -12.18 3.67
CA LEU A 58 -1.80 -12.22 4.12
C LEU A 58 -0.92 -11.27 3.30
N ALA A 59 -1.02 -11.32 1.96
CA ALA A 59 -0.27 -10.44 1.07
C ALA A 59 -0.58 -8.95 1.32
N LEU A 60 -1.86 -8.60 1.50
CA LEU A 60 -2.29 -7.25 1.83
C LEU A 60 -1.73 -6.79 3.18
N GLY A 61 -1.86 -7.60 4.23
CA GLY A 61 -1.36 -7.26 5.57
C GLY A 61 0.16 -7.05 5.60
N THR A 62 0.91 -7.94 4.92
CA THR A 62 2.37 -7.82 4.81
C THR A 62 2.77 -6.56 4.04
N ALA A 63 2.12 -6.28 2.91
CA ALA A 63 2.41 -5.10 2.10
C ALA A 63 2.08 -3.79 2.82
N LEU A 64 0.94 -3.72 3.52
CA LEU A 64 0.55 -2.55 4.34
C LEU A 64 1.55 -2.31 5.47
N THR A 65 2.01 -3.36 6.14
CA THR A 65 3.05 -3.26 7.17
C THR A 65 4.35 -2.70 6.60
N CYS A 66 4.78 -3.18 5.43
CA CYS A 66 5.95 -2.65 4.72
C CYS A 66 5.75 -1.18 4.31
N MET A 67 4.54 -0.80 3.88
CA MET A 67 4.21 0.59 3.53
C MET A 67 4.28 1.56 4.70
N ILE A 68 3.93 1.13 5.91
CA ILE A 68 4.08 1.97 7.12
C ILE A 68 5.55 2.34 7.33
N ILE A 69 6.44 1.34 7.26
CA ILE A 69 7.89 1.54 7.47
C ILE A 69 8.47 2.43 6.38
N THR A 70 8.20 2.12 5.11
CA THR A 70 8.72 2.91 3.97
C THR A 70 8.19 4.34 3.96
N SER A 71 6.93 4.55 4.32
CA SER A 71 6.32 5.90 4.42
C SER A 71 6.90 6.69 5.58
N ALA A 72 7.19 6.05 6.72
CA ALA A 72 7.85 6.71 7.85
C ALA A 72 9.26 7.20 7.48
N VAL A 73 10.06 6.35 6.84
CA VAL A 73 11.40 6.72 6.36
C VAL A 73 11.32 7.83 5.31
N SER A 74 10.39 7.74 4.37
CA SER A 74 10.17 8.77 3.35
C SER A 74 9.78 10.11 3.97
N THR A 75 8.82 10.11 4.90
CA THR A 75 8.37 11.32 5.60
C THR A 75 9.50 11.94 6.40
N TRP A 76 10.30 11.13 7.09
CA TRP A 76 11.47 11.61 7.83
C TRP A 76 12.50 12.27 6.91
N ALA A 77 12.82 11.65 5.78
CA ALA A 77 13.74 12.20 4.78
C ALA A 77 13.24 13.53 4.17
N HIS A 78 11.93 13.67 3.96
CA HIS A 78 11.33 14.93 3.48
C HIS A 78 11.26 16.00 4.58
N ASN A 79 10.99 15.60 5.82
CA ASN A 79 10.97 16.51 6.97
C ASN A 79 12.35 17.09 7.24
N ALA A 80 13.42 16.31 7.07
CA ALA A 80 14.80 16.78 7.16
C ALA A 80 15.12 17.90 6.14
N ARG A 81 14.35 17.99 5.04
CA ARG A 81 14.47 19.04 4.02
C ARG A 81 13.51 20.21 4.24
N GLY A 82 12.77 20.25 5.35
CA GLY A 82 11.78 21.30 5.65
C GLY A 82 10.56 21.31 4.72
N ALA A 83 10.34 20.25 3.94
CA ALA A 83 9.28 20.18 2.93
C ALA A 83 7.94 19.62 3.46
N VAL A 84 7.82 19.41 4.78
CA VAL A 84 6.65 18.75 5.39
C VAL A 84 5.77 19.78 6.10
N GLU A 85 4.58 19.98 5.55
CA GLU A 85 3.52 20.80 6.14
C GLU A 85 2.73 20.00 7.19
N TRP A 86 3.18 20.04 8.45
CA TRP A 86 2.58 19.27 9.55
C TRP A 86 1.10 19.55 9.79
N ARG A 87 0.61 20.73 9.42
CA ARG A 87 -0.82 21.07 9.47
C ARG A 87 -1.65 20.22 8.49
N VAL A 88 -1.12 19.99 7.29
CA VAL A 88 -1.75 19.15 6.27
C VAL A 88 -1.73 17.69 6.70
N VAL A 89 -0.58 17.22 7.18
CA VAL A 89 -0.39 15.86 7.70
C VAL A 89 -1.37 15.57 8.83
N GLY A 90 -1.45 16.42 9.86
CA GLY A 90 -2.36 16.20 10.99
C GLY A 90 -3.83 16.12 10.58
N GLY A 91 -4.28 17.01 9.68
CA GLY A 91 -5.65 17.00 9.18
C GLY A 91 -5.99 15.77 8.33
N MET A 92 -5.09 15.33 7.47
CA MET A 92 -5.28 14.13 6.65
C MET A 92 -5.18 12.85 7.47
N THR A 93 -4.18 12.73 8.34
CA THR A 93 -3.96 11.54 9.19
C THR A 93 -5.19 11.22 10.03
N LEU A 94 -5.82 12.24 10.64
CA LEU A 94 -7.04 12.03 11.41
C LEU A 94 -8.18 11.47 10.54
N GLY A 95 -8.37 12.01 9.34
CA GLY A 95 -9.34 11.48 8.38
C GLY A 95 -9.03 10.05 7.97
N ILE A 96 -7.77 9.75 7.64
CA ILE A 96 -7.30 8.43 7.20
C ILE A 96 -7.55 7.38 8.29
N ILE A 97 -7.21 7.67 9.55
CA ILE A 97 -7.42 6.73 10.66
C ILE A 97 -8.90 6.39 10.81
N VAL A 98 -9.78 7.40 10.78
CA VAL A 98 -11.23 7.18 10.91
C VAL A 98 -11.78 6.39 9.71
N GLY A 99 -11.37 6.75 8.49
CA GLY A 99 -11.77 6.06 7.27
C GLY A 99 -11.32 4.59 7.26
N ALA A 100 -10.06 4.33 7.62
CA ALA A 100 -9.48 3.00 7.66
C ALA A 100 -10.09 2.13 8.76
N CYS A 101 -10.32 2.67 9.96
CA CYS A 101 -11.03 1.95 11.02
C CYS A 101 -12.46 1.58 10.60
N ALA A 102 -13.18 2.48 9.92
CA ALA A 102 -14.52 2.19 9.43
C ALA A 102 -14.50 1.10 8.33
N ALA A 103 -13.60 1.23 7.35
CA ALA A 103 -13.46 0.28 6.25
C ALA A 103 -13.02 -1.11 6.75
N THR A 104 -12.03 -1.18 7.63
CA THR A 104 -11.57 -2.46 8.22
C THR A 104 -12.66 -3.17 9.01
N HIS A 105 -13.50 -2.43 9.76
CA HIS A 105 -14.63 -3.02 10.47
C HIS A 105 -15.67 -3.63 9.52
N ILE A 106 -15.86 -3.03 8.35
CA ILE A 106 -16.74 -3.55 7.30
C ILE A 106 -16.06 -4.75 6.62
N ALA A 107 -14.80 -4.63 6.22
CA ALA A 107 -14.03 -5.65 5.52
C ALA A 107 -13.90 -6.95 6.33
N ALA A 108 -13.81 -6.87 7.66
CA ALA A 108 -13.79 -8.03 8.55
C ALA A 108 -15.07 -8.89 8.48
N LYS A 109 -16.17 -8.36 7.94
CA LYS A 109 -17.45 -9.07 7.77
C LYS A 109 -17.69 -9.53 6.32
N VAL A 110 -16.80 -9.21 5.40
CA VAL A 110 -16.93 -9.50 3.97
C VAL A 110 -16.27 -10.85 3.65
N ASN A 111 -16.93 -11.65 2.81
CA ASN A 111 -16.36 -12.92 2.35
C ASN A 111 -15.10 -12.67 1.50
N MET A 112 -14.11 -13.55 1.65
CA MET A 112 -12.83 -13.49 0.94
C MET A 112 -12.95 -13.34 -0.57
N ALA A 113 -13.93 -14.00 -1.21
CA ALA A 113 -14.11 -13.88 -2.66
C ALA A 113 -14.39 -12.43 -3.08
N TYR A 114 -15.16 -11.68 -2.30
CA TYR A 114 -15.45 -10.27 -2.56
C TYR A 114 -14.24 -9.38 -2.28
N MET A 115 -13.44 -9.68 -1.25
CA MET A 115 -12.17 -8.98 -0.99
C MET A 115 -11.17 -9.16 -2.13
N ALA A 116 -11.03 -10.38 -2.65
CA ALA A 116 -10.17 -10.67 -3.79
C ALA A 116 -10.65 -9.96 -5.06
N LEU A 117 -11.96 -9.95 -5.32
CA LEU A 117 -12.54 -9.26 -6.47
C LEU A 117 -12.36 -7.74 -6.38
N PHE A 118 -12.61 -7.15 -5.22
CA PHE A 118 -12.38 -5.72 -4.97
C PHE A 118 -10.91 -5.35 -5.22
N PHE A 119 -9.99 -6.16 -4.68
CA PHE A 119 -8.56 -5.92 -4.86
C PHE A 119 -8.12 -6.06 -6.32
N ALA A 120 -8.60 -7.10 -7.03
CA ALA A 120 -8.32 -7.29 -8.46
C ALA A 120 -8.82 -6.10 -9.30
N PHE A 121 -10.04 -5.63 -9.00
CA PHE A 121 -10.60 -4.44 -9.64
C PHE A 121 -9.76 -3.18 -9.34
N PHE A 122 -9.38 -2.97 -8.08
CA PHE A 122 -8.56 -1.83 -7.67
C PHE A 122 -7.19 -1.82 -8.38
N VAL A 123 -6.48 -2.95 -8.41
CA VAL A 123 -5.21 -3.08 -9.14
C VAL A 123 -5.41 -2.85 -10.64
N GLY A 124 -6.51 -3.36 -11.21
CA GLY A 124 -6.89 -3.09 -12.60
C GLY A 124 -7.05 -1.59 -12.89
N LEU A 125 -7.72 -0.85 -12.00
CA LEU A 125 -7.84 0.61 -12.11
C LEU A 125 -6.48 1.31 -12.03
N VAL A 126 -5.61 0.90 -11.12
CA VAL A 126 -4.26 1.47 -10.98
C VAL A 126 -3.44 1.22 -12.26
N ALA A 127 -3.51 0.02 -12.83
CA ALA A 127 -2.84 -0.31 -14.09
C ALA A 127 -3.32 0.57 -15.24
N VAL A 128 -4.64 0.77 -15.36
CA VAL A 128 -5.25 1.67 -16.36
C VAL A 128 -4.83 3.12 -16.13
N GLN A 129 -4.81 3.60 -14.89
CA GLN A 129 -4.39 4.95 -14.55
C GLN A 129 -2.94 5.22 -15.00
N ILE A 130 -2.03 4.28 -14.73
CA ILE A 130 -0.62 4.36 -15.16
C ILE A 130 -0.54 4.40 -16.69
N PHE A 131 -1.35 3.59 -17.37
CA PHE A 131 -1.39 3.55 -18.84
C PHE A 131 -1.89 4.86 -19.46
N ILE A 132 -2.92 5.47 -18.88
CA ILE A 132 -3.55 6.70 -19.39
C ILE A 132 -2.77 7.98 -18.98
N ARG A 133 -1.84 7.89 -18.03
CA ARG A 133 -1.03 9.01 -17.48
C ARG A 133 -1.88 10.25 -17.13
N TRP A 134 -3.08 10.05 -16.60
CA TRP A 134 -3.96 11.16 -16.24
C TRP A 134 -3.38 11.92 -15.04
N GLN A 135 -2.81 13.09 -15.28
CA GLN A 135 -2.30 13.98 -14.23
C GLN A 135 -3.34 15.08 -13.94
N PRO A 136 -3.91 15.15 -12.72
CA PRO A 136 -4.77 16.25 -12.34
C PRO A 136 -4.00 17.58 -12.38
N LYS A 137 -4.63 18.66 -12.86
CA LYS A 137 -4.03 20.00 -12.82
C LYS A 137 -3.74 20.41 -11.37
N PRO A 138 -2.52 20.91 -11.04
CA PRO A 138 -2.20 21.40 -9.71
C PRO A 138 -3.18 22.52 -9.31
N SER A 139 -3.78 22.39 -8.12
CA SER A 139 -4.67 23.41 -7.57
C SER A 139 -3.96 24.15 -6.43
N ASN A 140 -3.74 25.45 -6.60
CA ASN A 140 -3.06 26.32 -5.63
C ASN A 140 -4.00 26.89 -4.55
N LYS A 141 -5.21 26.34 -4.40
CA LYS A 141 -6.17 26.80 -3.38
C LYS A 141 -5.70 26.35 -1.99
N PRO A 142 -5.66 27.25 -0.98
CA PRO A 142 -5.32 26.86 0.38
C PRO A 142 -6.35 25.84 0.87
N MET A 143 -5.88 24.62 1.17
CA MET A 143 -6.75 23.55 1.61
C MET A 143 -7.26 23.84 3.02
N ARG A 144 -8.58 23.91 3.18
CA ARG A 144 -9.23 24.10 4.47
C ARG A 144 -9.18 22.80 5.27
N HIS A 145 -9.13 22.91 6.60
CA HIS A 145 -8.97 21.76 7.50
C HIS A 145 -10.06 20.69 7.33
N HIS A 146 -11.31 21.07 7.06
CA HIS A 146 -12.40 20.11 6.79
C HIS A 146 -12.23 19.39 5.44
N THR A 147 -11.66 20.05 4.43
CA THR A 147 -11.33 19.43 3.15
C THR A 147 -10.22 18.40 3.31
N LEU A 148 -9.22 18.68 4.16
CA LEU A 148 -8.16 17.72 4.48
C LEU A 148 -8.69 16.47 5.18
N ILE A 149 -9.59 16.64 6.15
CA ILE A 149 -10.20 15.52 6.86
C ILE A 149 -11.09 14.68 5.93
N SER A 150 -11.93 15.31 5.10
CA SER A 150 -12.81 14.58 4.17
C SER A 150 -12.04 13.82 3.08
N VAL A 151 -10.99 14.42 2.53
CA VAL A 151 -10.06 13.72 1.61
C VAL A 151 -9.36 12.57 2.33
N GLY A 152 -8.84 12.81 3.54
CA GLY A 152 -8.21 11.77 4.36
C GLY A 152 -9.15 10.60 4.64
N MET A 153 -10.41 10.87 4.97
CA MET A 153 -11.43 9.84 5.23
C MET A 153 -11.77 9.04 3.98
N SER A 154 -11.84 9.70 2.82
CA SER A 154 -12.07 9.03 1.53
C SER A 154 -10.90 8.10 1.16
N ILE A 155 -9.67 8.57 1.36
CA ILE A 155 -8.46 7.77 1.13
C ILE A 155 -8.43 6.59 2.10
N GLY A 156 -8.62 6.84 3.40
CA GLY A 156 -8.62 5.79 4.43
C GLY A 156 -9.74 4.76 4.23
N ALA A 157 -10.88 5.15 3.66
CA ALA A 157 -11.97 4.21 3.39
C ALA A 157 -11.69 3.25 2.22
N ILE A 158 -10.79 3.62 1.31
CA ILE A 158 -10.41 2.82 0.13
C ILE A 158 -9.14 2.00 0.38
N ALA A 159 -8.24 2.52 1.23
CA ALA A 159 -6.94 1.92 1.57
C ALA A 159 -7.07 0.63 2.38
#